data_AF-A0A535LP91-F1
#
_entry.id   AF-A0A535LP91-F1
#
_cell.length_a   1.000
_cell.length_b   1.000
_cell.length_c   1.000
_cell.angle_alpha   90.00
_cell.angle_beta   90.00
_cell.angle_gamma   90.00
#
_symmetry.space_group_name_H-M   'P 1'
#
loop_
_entity.id
_entity.type
_entity.pdbx_description
1 polymer ?
#
loop_
_entity_poly.entity_id
_entity_poly.type
_entity_poly.pdbx_seq_one_letter_code
_entity_poly.pdbx_strand_id
1 'polypeptide(L)'
;MFDPDSELGARYQSIIANPDWYQTNIPCQVGCPAHTDVSTYIGLISQARFDEAYLLNRNANVVPGVLGRTCARPCEPVCRRNKVDGKPIAICWLKRAAADHREYQHRAERPPVTKDKTVGVVGAGSAGLAAARDLREMGYPVTIYEEDPTAGGVMVNGIPIWRLPRTVTYEECDEYMADLGVEVQHNTRVGRDIQITDLLKKHDAVYLAAGCYVPNALTGPDNKIIPGADLRGVEDGIKLLAKTNYGDPAYIGKRVVVYGGGFTAMDCCRTSIRFGAEKVYVIYRRSKEEMPSDEYEVDEAMVEHVEFMYLLSIVEVLSKDGVHVSGIKLIRNK
;
A
#
# COMPACT_ATOMS: atom_id res chain seq x y z
N MET A 1 -40.67 -32.41 30.33
CA MET A 1 -39.98 -31.17 30.71
C MET A 1 -40.65 -30.09 29.87
N PHE A 2 -41.33 -29.13 30.50
CA PHE A 2 -42.01 -28.06 29.79
C PHE A 2 -40.94 -27.25 29.03
N ASP A 3 -41.12 -27.10 27.72
CA ASP A 3 -40.34 -26.15 26.91
C ASP A 3 -40.90 -24.75 27.22
N PRO A 4 -40.16 -23.90 27.96
CA PRO A 4 -40.65 -22.58 28.37
C PRO A 4 -40.88 -21.64 27.17
N ASP A 5 -40.45 -22.01 25.96
CA ASP A 5 -40.51 -21.18 24.77
C ASP A 5 -41.64 -21.57 23.80
N SER A 6 -42.43 -22.61 24.11
CA SER A 6 -43.46 -23.14 23.20
C SER A 6 -44.62 -22.18 22.89
N GLU A 7 -44.82 -21.15 23.72
CA GLU A 7 -45.89 -20.14 23.54
C GLU A 7 -45.37 -18.81 22.95
N LEU A 8 -44.06 -18.66 22.74
CA LEU A 8 -43.47 -17.46 22.15
C LEU A 8 -43.47 -17.59 20.63
N GLY A 9 -44.58 -17.23 19.98
CA GLY A 9 -44.64 -17.08 18.52
C GLY A 9 -43.43 -16.30 17.99
N ALA A 10 -42.73 -16.88 17.00
CA ALA A 10 -41.39 -16.51 16.55
C ALA A 10 -41.16 -15.00 16.31
N ARG A 11 -40.84 -14.26 17.38
CA ARG A 11 -40.42 -12.85 17.30
C ARG A 11 -38.92 -12.67 17.49
N TYR A 12 -38.27 -13.61 18.17
CA TYR A 12 -36.83 -13.59 18.40
C TYR A 12 -36.26 -14.98 18.17
N GLN A 13 -35.59 -15.18 17.04
CA GLN A 13 -34.77 -16.36 16.80
C GLN A 13 -33.42 -16.15 17.48
N SER A 14 -33.11 -16.95 18.48
CA SER A 14 -31.75 -17.05 19.02
C SER A 14 -30.92 -17.88 18.05
N ILE A 15 -29.87 -17.28 17.49
CA ILE A 15 -28.90 -17.98 16.65
C ILE A 15 -27.63 -18.14 17.48
N ILE A 16 -27.19 -19.39 17.65
CA ILE A 16 -25.85 -19.64 18.20
C ILE A 16 -24.85 -19.15 17.16
N ALA A 17 -24.11 -18.10 17.51
CA ALA A 17 -23.14 -17.51 16.61
C ALA A 17 -22.06 -18.55 16.25
N ASN A 18 -22.01 -18.91 14.97
CA ASN A 18 -20.98 -19.76 14.37
C ASN A 18 -20.10 -18.88 13.42
N PRO A 19 -19.01 -19.41 12.84
CA PRO A 19 -18.18 -18.63 11.92
C PRO A 19 -18.96 -17.98 10.78
N ASP A 20 -19.93 -18.69 10.20
CA ASP A 20 -20.80 -18.17 9.11
C ASP A 20 -21.64 -16.97 9.58
N TRP A 21 -22.12 -17.00 10.82
CA TRP A 21 -22.85 -15.90 11.42
C TRP A 21 -21.96 -14.65 11.51
N TYR A 22 -20.73 -14.77 12.02
CA TYR A 22 -19.81 -13.63 12.11
C TYR A 22 -19.40 -13.12 10.72
N GLN A 23 -19.16 -14.03 9.78
CA GLN A 23 -18.82 -13.68 8.40
C GLN A 23 -19.94 -12.86 7.74
N THR A 24 -21.19 -13.27 7.96
CA THR A 24 -22.37 -12.56 7.45
C THR A 24 -22.64 -11.26 8.21
N ASN A 25 -22.32 -11.24 9.51
CA ASN A 25 -22.72 -10.14 10.39
C ASN A 25 -21.71 -9.02 10.58
N ILE A 26 -20.42 -9.28 10.34
CA ILE A 26 -19.32 -8.31 10.41
C ILE A 26 -18.63 -8.24 9.04
N PRO A 27 -19.34 -7.82 7.98
CA PRO A 27 -18.83 -7.91 6.62
C PRO A 27 -17.57 -7.06 6.39
N CYS A 28 -17.37 -5.99 7.17
CA CYS A 28 -16.16 -5.18 7.11
C CYS A 28 -14.90 -5.94 7.56
N GLN A 29 -15.00 -6.85 8.53
CA GLN A 29 -13.89 -7.69 8.96
C GLN A 29 -13.57 -8.75 7.88
N VAL A 30 -14.59 -9.30 7.23
CA VAL A 30 -14.42 -10.27 6.13
C VAL A 30 -13.83 -9.60 4.88
N GLY A 31 -14.28 -8.40 4.57
CA GLY A 31 -13.73 -7.61 3.46
C GLY A 31 -12.32 -7.10 3.72
N CYS A 32 -11.83 -7.15 4.96
CA CYS A 32 -10.44 -6.83 5.27
C CYS A 32 -9.54 -8.06 4.99
N PRO A 33 -8.53 -7.95 4.10
CA PRO A 33 -7.62 -9.08 3.83
C PRO A 33 -6.85 -9.57 5.06
N ALA A 34 -6.63 -8.69 6.04
CA ALA A 34 -5.98 -9.03 7.31
C ALA A 34 -6.98 -9.49 8.39
N HIS A 35 -8.27 -9.59 8.07
CA HIS A 35 -9.33 -9.95 9.02
C HIS A 35 -9.34 -9.13 10.32
N THR A 36 -8.95 -7.86 10.24
CA THR A 36 -8.92 -6.95 11.38
C THR A 36 -10.31 -6.79 11.98
N ASP A 37 -10.42 -6.82 13.31
CA ASP A 37 -11.69 -6.59 14.02
C ASP A 37 -12.10 -5.12 13.94
N VAL A 38 -12.71 -4.77 12.80
CA VAL A 38 -13.12 -3.41 12.45
C VAL A 38 -14.16 -2.87 13.43
N SER A 39 -15.14 -3.70 13.82
CA SER A 39 -16.19 -3.31 14.75
C SER A 39 -15.62 -2.88 16.10
N THR A 40 -14.73 -3.67 16.67
CA THR A 40 -14.23 -3.43 18.02
C THR A 40 -13.33 -2.22 18.06
N TYR A 41 -12.39 -2.05 17.10
CA TYR A 41 -11.53 -0.86 17.13
C TYR A 41 -12.32 0.43 16.89
N ILE A 42 -13.39 0.41 16.09
CA ILE A 42 -14.27 1.58 15.93
C ILE A 42 -15.02 1.88 17.24
N GLY A 43 -15.48 0.87 17.95
CA GLY A 43 -16.08 1.04 19.29
C GLY A 43 -15.09 1.65 20.28
N LEU A 44 -13.83 1.22 20.27
CA LEU A 44 -12.76 1.79 21.09
C LEU A 44 -12.51 3.27 20.74
N ILE A 45 -12.44 3.62 19.45
CA ILE A 45 -12.31 5.00 18.98
C ILE A 45 -13.47 5.87 19.50
N SER A 46 -14.71 5.38 19.46
CA SER A 46 -15.87 6.15 19.95
C SER A 46 -15.83 6.46 21.45
N GLN A 47 -14.99 5.75 22.20
CA GLN A 47 -14.74 5.93 23.63
C GLN A 47 -13.44 6.70 23.90
N ALA A 48 -12.81 7.27 22.87
CA ALA A 48 -11.49 7.90 22.92
C ALA A 48 -10.35 6.96 23.41
N ARG A 49 -10.53 5.65 23.28
CA ARG A 49 -9.54 4.62 23.65
C ARG A 49 -8.62 4.34 22.45
N PHE A 50 -7.86 5.35 22.04
CA PHE A 50 -7.07 5.31 20.81
C PHE A 50 -5.91 4.32 20.84
N ASP A 51 -5.20 4.20 21.97
CA ASP A 51 -4.12 3.22 22.16
C ASP A 51 -4.62 1.78 21.94
N GLU A 52 -5.73 1.43 22.57
CA GLU A 52 -6.31 0.09 22.46
C GLU A 52 -6.83 -0.17 21.06
N ALA A 53 -7.43 0.83 20.40
CA ALA A 53 -7.85 0.71 19.01
C ALA A 53 -6.67 0.48 18.06
N TYR A 54 -5.57 1.21 18.27
CA TYR A 54 -4.34 1.08 17.49
C TYR A 54 -3.70 -0.29 17.69
N LEU A 55 -3.54 -0.75 18.94
CA LEU A 55 -2.97 -2.06 19.26
C LEU A 55 -3.84 -3.21 18.76
N LEU A 56 -5.17 -3.09 18.84
CA LEU A 56 -6.08 -4.06 18.24
C LEU A 56 -5.89 -4.16 16.72
N ASN A 57 -5.67 -3.03 16.04
CA ASN A 57 -5.37 -3.02 14.61
C ASN A 57 -4.00 -3.67 14.31
N ARG A 58 -3.00 -3.36 15.16
CA ARG A 58 -1.63 -3.86 15.08
C ARG A 58 -1.55 -5.38 15.19
N ASN A 59 -2.42 -6.01 15.99
CA ASN A 59 -2.48 -7.46 16.10
C ASN A 59 -2.63 -8.13 14.72
N ALA A 60 -3.50 -7.57 13.88
CA ALA A 60 -3.75 -8.06 12.53
C ALA A 60 -2.81 -7.47 11.46
N ASN A 61 -2.27 -6.27 11.66
CA ASN A 61 -1.48 -5.55 10.65
C ASN A 61 -0.19 -4.98 11.24
N VAL A 62 0.94 -5.14 10.54
CA VAL A 62 2.22 -4.55 10.99
C VAL A 62 2.38 -3.05 10.71
N VAL A 63 1.41 -2.39 10.07
CA VAL A 63 1.49 -0.96 9.69
C VAL A 63 0.10 -0.25 9.71
N PRO A 64 -0.63 -0.26 10.84
CA PRO A 64 -1.97 0.32 10.96
C PRO A 64 -2.05 1.82 10.62
N GLY A 65 -1.07 2.62 11.01
CA GLY A 65 -0.96 4.06 10.71
C GLY A 65 -0.72 4.35 9.23
N VAL A 66 0.07 3.52 8.55
CA VAL A 66 0.18 3.52 7.08
C VAL A 66 -1.17 3.16 6.45
N LEU A 67 -1.78 2.04 6.88
CA LEU A 67 -3.04 1.59 6.32
C LEU A 67 -4.18 2.59 6.53
N GLY A 68 -4.15 3.39 7.59
CA GLY A 68 -5.12 4.46 7.81
C GLY A 68 -5.07 5.57 6.74
N ARG A 69 -3.95 5.65 6.01
CA ARG A 69 -3.69 6.68 4.99
C ARG A 69 -3.81 6.14 3.57
N THR A 70 -3.41 4.90 3.33
CA THR A 70 -3.17 4.39 1.97
C THR A 70 -3.97 3.13 1.61
N CYS A 71 -4.77 2.59 2.53
CA CYS A 71 -5.56 1.39 2.25
C CYS A 71 -6.61 1.66 1.15
N ALA A 72 -6.75 0.72 0.21
CA ALA A 72 -7.78 0.70 -0.82
C ALA A 72 -9.20 0.40 -0.28
N ARG A 73 -9.36 0.38 1.05
CA ARG A 73 -10.64 0.31 1.77
C ARG A 73 -11.57 -0.86 1.36
N PRO A 74 -11.08 -2.10 1.18
CA PRO A 74 -11.94 -3.21 0.72
C PRO A 74 -13.06 -3.56 1.72
N CYS A 75 -12.94 -3.13 2.98
CA CYS A 75 -13.94 -3.25 4.02
C CYS A 75 -15.11 -2.25 3.90
N GLU A 76 -14.94 -1.12 3.20
CA GLU A 76 -15.95 -0.07 3.10
C GLU A 76 -17.07 -0.42 2.09
N PRO A 77 -16.81 -0.95 0.88
CA PRO A 77 -17.87 -1.35 -0.05
C PRO A 77 -18.85 -2.38 0.54
N VAL A 78 -18.34 -3.30 1.37
CA VAL A 78 -19.16 -4.34 2.03
C VAL A 78 -19.74 -3.89 3.37
N CYS A 79 -19.50 -2.64 3.78
CA CYS A 79 -19.97 -2.12 5.06
C CYS A 79 -21.50 -2.19 5.15
N ARG A 80 -22.01 -2.74 6.25
CA ARG A 80 -23.46 -2.84 6.50
C ARG A 80 -24.16 -1.48 6.48
N ARG A 81 -23.45 -0.40 6.84
CA ARG A 81 -24.00 0.96 6.85
C ARG A 81 -24.49 1.43 5.48
N ASN A 82 -23.94 0.88 4.39
CA ASN A 82 -24.44 1.12 3.04
C ASN A 82 -25.92 0.78 2.88
N LYS A 83 -26.42 -0.24 3.59
CA LYS A 83 -27.83 -0.65 3.54
C LYS A 83 -28.79 0.28 4.30
N VAL A 84 -28.26 1.16 5.15
CA VAL A 84 -29.06 2.07 5.98
C VAL A 84 -29.02 3.48 5.41
N ASP A 85 -27.83 4.02 5.15
CA ASP A 85 -27.64 5.42 4.74
C ASP A 85 -27.11 5.57 3.31
N GLY A 86 -26.85 4.47 2.59
CA GLY A 86 -26.19 4.51 1.28
C GLY A 86 -24.70 4.88 1.32
N LYS A 87 -24.11 5.00 2.52
CA LYS A 87 -22.70 5.37 2.72
C LYS A 87 -22.02 4.44 3.73
N PRO A 88 -20.76 4.06 3.51
CA PRO A 88 -20.03 3.24 4.46
C PRO A 88 -19.56 4.08 5.64
N ILE A 89 -19.20 3.41 6.72
CA ILE A 89 -18.35 4.04 7.73
C ILE A 89 -16.99 4.33 7.10
N ALA A 90 -16.39 5.49 7.42
CA ALA A 90 -15.04 5.87 6.97
C ALA A 90 -13.95 5.08 7.75
N ILE A 91 -13.96 3.76 7.58
CA ILE A 91 -13.16 2.78 8.32
C ILE A 91 -11.65 3.08 8.18
N CYS A 92 -11.19 3.44 6.98
CA CYS A 92 -9.79 3.80 6.73
C CYS A 92 -9.38 5.04 7.52
N TRP A 93 -10.20 6.09 7.52
CA TRP A 93 -9.90 7.32 8.24
C TRP A 93 -10.02 7.18 9.75
N LEU A 94 -10.93 6.35 10.24
CA LEU A 94 -10.99 6.00 11.66
C LEU A 94 -9.73 5.23 12.08
N LYS A 95 -9.20 4.34 11.22
CA LYS A 95 -7.90 3.71 11.48
C LYS A 95 -6.77 4.74 11.59
N ARG A 96 -6.76 5.75 10.73
CA ARG A 96 -5.84 6.89 10.86
C ARG A 96 -6.05 7.65 12.16
N ALA A 97 -7.30 7.94 12.56
CA ALA A 97 -7.59 8.63 13.81
C ALA A 97 -7.05 7.86 15.03
N ALA A 98 -7.20 6.53 15.05
CA ALA A 98 -6.59 5.70 16.08
C ALA A 98 -5.07 5.83 16.13
N ALA A 99 -4.40 5.82 14.97
CA ALA A 99 -2.95 6.04 14.92
C ALA A 99 -2.56 7.46 15.34
N ASP A 100 -3.24 8.50 14.86
CA ASP A 100 -2.82 9.89 15.05
C ASP A 100 -3.11 10.43 16.46
N HIS A 101 -4.10 9.85 17.17
CA HIS A 101 -4.50 10.28 18.52
C HIS A 101 -4.04 9.35 19.65
N ARG A 102 -3.26 8.31 19.34
CA ARG A 102 -2.68 7.45 20.38
C ARG A 102 -1.61 8.19 21.16
N GLU A 103 -1.45 7.83 22.43
CA GLU A 103 -0.29 8.18 23.26
C GLU A 103 0.78 7.09 23.20
N TYR A 104 0.40 5.85 22.85
CA TYR A 104 1.32 4.75 22.66
C TYR A 104 2.41 5.10 21.64
N GLN A 105 3.66 5.04 22.10
CA GLN A 105 4.84 5.04 21.26
C GLN A 105 5.46 3.64 21.27
N HIS A 106 6.11 3.27 20.17
CA HIS A 106 6.73 1.96 20.02
C HIS A 106 7.73 1.70 21.17
N ARG A 107 7.32 0.76 22.02
CA ARG A 107 8.08 0.13 23.11
C ARG A 107 7.58 -1.30 23.26
N ALA A 108 7.44 -2.03 22.16
CA ALA A 108 6.92 -3.38 22.24
C ALA A 108 7.81 -4.23 23.16
N GLU A 109 7.20 -5.07 23.99
CA GLU A 109 7.97 -6.04 24.78
C GLU A 109 8.72 -6.94 23.80
N ARG A 110 10.05 -6.82 23.77
CA ARG A 110 10.90 -7.61 22.88
C ARG A 110 10.62 -9.09 23.13
N PRO A 111 10.11 -9.84 22.14
CA PRO A 111 9.85 -11.27 22.34
C PRO A 111 11.15 -12.01 22.68
N PRO A 112 11.14 -12.97 23.62
CA PRO A 112 12.33 -13.72 23.94
C PRO A 112 12.78 -14.57 22.74
N VAL A 113 14.10 -14.72 22.58
CA VAL A 113 14.64 -15.70 21.65
C VAL A 113 14.57 -17.07 22.33
N THR A 114 13.73 -17.95 21.78
CA THR A 114 13.50 -19.31 22.33
C THR A 114 13.84 -20.42 21.34
N LYS A 115 14.22 -20.05 20.12
CA LYS A 115 14.65 -20.96 19.05
C LYS A 115 16.13 -20.73 18.74
N ASP A 116 16.79 -21.79 18.31
CA ASP A 116 18.22 -21.84 17.96
C ASP A 116 18.47 -21.64 16.45
N LYS A 117 17.46 -21.92 15.61
CA LYS A 117 17.51 -21.67 14.16
C LYS A 117 17.28 -20.21 13.82
N THR A 118 17.91 -19.72 12.76
CA THR A 118 17.81 -18.31 12.32
C THR A 118 17.15 -18.17 10.95
N VAL A 119 16.50 -17.03 10.71
CA VAL A 119 15.83 -16.73 9.44
C VAL A 119 16.35 -15.43 8.84
N GLY A 120 16.75 -15.49 7.57
CA GLY A 120 17.03 -14.31 6.75
C GLY A 120 15.79 -13.89 5.95
N VAL A 121 15.42 -12.62 5.97
CA VAL A 121 14.31 -12.05 5.20
C VAL A 121 14.88 -11.08 4.16
N VAL A 122 14.56 -11.26 2.89
CA VAL A 122 15.03 -10.38 1.81
C VAL A 122 13.93 -9.38 1.45
N GLY A 123 14.15 -8.11 1.76
CA GLY A 123 13.20 -7.01 1.57
C GLY A 123 12.45 -6.66 2.86
N ALA A 124 12.45 -5.38 3.23
CA ALA A 124 11.77 -4.76 4.35
C ALA A 124 10.46 -4.07 3.93
N GLY A 125 9.81 -4.56 2.86
CA GLY A 125 8.44 -4.18 2.50
C GLY A 125 7.40 -4.82 3.42
N SER A 126 6.12 -4.54 3.19
CA SER A 126 5.00 -5.01 4.04
C SER A 126 5.02 -6.53 4.31
N ALA A 127 5.31 -7.34 3.29
CA ALA A 127 5.40 -8.79 3.43
C ALA A 127 6.60 -9.24 4.30
N GLY A 128 7.76 -8.61 4.12
CA GLY A 128 8.96 -8.91 4.92
C GLY A 128 8.80 -8.49 6.38
N LEU A 129 8.21 -7.32 6.63
CA LEU A 129 7.91 -6.83 7.97
C LEU A 129 6.90 -7.74 8.69
N ALA A 130 5.85 -8.19 7.99
CA ALA A 130 4.88 -9.12 8.54
C ALA A 130 5.52 -10.47 8.91
N ALA A 131 6.30 -11.05 7.98
CA ALA A 131 7.01 -12.29 8.22
C ALA A 131 8.01 -12.18 9.39
N ALA A 132 8.77 -11.09 9.45
CA ALA A 132 9.73 -10.85 10.52
C ALA A 132 9.03 -10.74 11.88
N ARG A 133 7.92 -9.99 11.95
CA ARG A 133 7.11 -9.87 13.17
C ARG A 133 6.64 -11.24 13.66
N ASP A 134 5.98 -12.02 12.80
CA ASP A 134 5.43 -13.33 13.17
C ASP A 134 6.56 -14.29 13.62
N LEU A 135 7.69 -14.31 12.90
CA LEU A 135 8.85 -15.14 13.25
C LEU A 135 9.49 -14.75 14.59
N ARG A 136 9.54 -13.45 14.90
CA ARG A 136 10.02 -12.96 16.20
C ARG A 136 9.08 -13.35 17.33
N GLU A 137 7.77 -13.23 17.14
CA GLU A 137 6.77 -13.68 18.11
C GLU A 137 6.84 -15.20 18.35
N MET A 138 7.21 -15.99 17.32
CA MET A 138 7.48 -17.42 17.43
C MET A 138 8.84 -17.75 18.11
N GLY A 139 9.68 -16.75 18.39
CA GLY A 139 10.93 -16.87 19.13
C GLY A 139 12.19 -17.10 18.29
N TYR A 140 12.12 -17.00 16.96
CA TYR A 140 13.28 -17.12 16.07
C TYR A 140 14.09 -15.82 15.99
N PRO A 141 15.44 -15.86 15.95
CA PRO A 141 16.26 -14.73 15.50
C PRO A 141 16.00 -14.44 14.02
N VAL A 142 15.82 -13.16 13.69
CA VAL A 142 15.51 -12.70 12.32
C VAL A 142 16.42 -11.55 11.93
N THR A 143 16.99 -11.65 10.72
CA THR A 143 17.70 -10.55 10.05
C THR A 143 16.99 -10.21 8.74
N ILE A 144 16.62 -8.95 8.54
CA ILE A 144 16.11 -8.43 7.26
C ILE A 144 17.28 -7.81 6.47
N TYR A 145 17.34 -8.07 5.16
CA TYR A 145 18.27 -7.44 4.22
C TYR A 145 17.48 -6.54 3.27
N GLU A 146 17.76 -5.24 3.28
CA GLU A 146 17.01 -4.21 2.54
C GLU A 146 17.95 -3.41 1.65
N GLU A 147 17.56 -3.21 0.38
CA GLU A 147 18.32 -2.43 -0.60
C GLU A 147 18.31 -0.93 -0.26
N ASP A 148 17.18 -0.44 0.25
CA ASP A 148 16.97 0.96 0.60
C ASP A 148 17.58 1.35 1.97
N PRO A 149 17.80 2.66 2.23
CA PRO A 149 18.35 3.16 3.49
C PRO A 149 17.39 3.07 4.68
N THR A 150 16.12 2.75 4.45
CA THR A 150 15.05 2.64 5.46
C THR A 150 14.13 1.47 5.13
N ALA A 151 13.45 0.92 6.12
CA ALA A 151 12.41 -0.08 5.89
C ALA A 151 11.15 0.54 5.28
N GLY A 152 10.26 -0.30 4.76
CA GLY A 152 8.93 0.05 4.27
C GLY A 152 8.72 -0.13 2.76
N GLY A 153 9.79 -0.31 1.98
CA GLY A 153 9.71 -0.58 0.53
C GLY A 153 8.84 0.44 -0.21
N VAL A 154 7.83 -0.04 -0.97
CA VAL A 154 6.90 0.82 -1.72
C VAL A 154 6.17 1.85 -0.85
N MET A 155 5.99 1.59 0.45
CA MET A 155 5.40 2.59 1.36
C MET A 155 6.29 3.84 1.50
N VAL A 156 7.60 3.69 1.32
CA VAL A 156 8.57 4.79 1.38
C VAL A 156 8.96 5.25 -0.03
N ASN A 157 9.43 4.35 -0.88
CA ASN A 157 9.96 4.70 -2.21
C ASN A 157 8.86 4.93 -3.26
N GLY A 158 7.65 4.41 -3.07
CA GLY A 158 6.55 4.55 -4.03
C GLY A 158 5.53 5.62 -3.63
N ILE A 159 5.08 5.63 -2.37
CA ILE A 159 3.99 6.50 -1.94
C ILE A 159 4.54 7.90 -1.60
N PRO A 160 4.03 8.98 -2.22
CA PRO A 160 4.49 10.34 -1.97
C PRO A 160 4.36 10.79 -0.51
N ILE A 161 5.32 11.58 -0.03
CA ILE A 161 5.40 12.04 1.37
C ILE A 161 4.17 12.83 1.83
N TRP A 162 3.50 13.56 0.93
CA TRP A 162 2.28 14.32 1.23
C TRP A 162 1.06 13.41 1.47
N ARG A 163 1.10 12.18 0.96
CA ARG A 163 0.08 11.14 1.18
C ARG A 163 0.42 10.28 2.39
N LEU A 164 1.70 9.93 2.54
CA LEU A 164 2.22 9.10 3.63
C LEU A 164 3.47 9.72 4.27
N PRO A 165 3.34 10.37 5.43
CA PRO A 165 4.47 10.99 6.13
C PRO A 165 5.55 9.99 6.50
N ARG A 166 6.83 10.37 6.34
CA ARG A 166 7.98 9.50 6.63
C ARG A 166 8.13 9.17 8.11
N THR A 167 7.66 10.05 8.99
CA THR A 167 7.63 9.77 10.43
C THR A 167 6.77 8.55 10.75
N VAL A 168 5.62 8.40 10.08
CA VAL A 168 4.72 7.25 10.27
C VAL A 168 5.35 5.97 9.75
N THR A 169 5.97 6.00 8.56
CA THR A 169 6.62 4.79 8.02
C THR A 169 7.82 4.39 8.85
N TYR A 170 8.66 5.33 9.27
CA TYR A 170 9.84 5.04 10.07
C TYR A 170 9.47 4.43 11.42
N GLU A 171 8.48 5.02 12.10
CA GLU A 171 7.95 4.50 13.35
C GLU A 171 7.38 3.08 13.20
N GLU A 172 6.53 2.84 12.20
CA GLU A 172 5.86 1.54 12.07
C GLU A 172 6.72 0.45 11.39
N CYS A 173 7.77 0.82 10.67
CA CYS A 173 8.60 -0.11 9.90
C CYS A 173 10.00 -0.30 10.50
N ASP A 174 10.70 0.75 10.90
CA ASP A 174 12.07 0.65 11.42
C ASP A 174 12.07 0.52 12.94
N GLU A 175 11.46 1.46 13.66
CA GLU A 175 11.44 1.45 15.13
C GLU A 175 10.72 0.22 15.67
N TYR A 176 9.59 -0.14 15.07
CA TYR A 176 8.86 -1.34 15.47
C TYR A 176 9.66 -2.63 15.25
N MET A 177 10.44 -2.74 14.17
CA MET A 177 11.29 -3.93 13.96
C MET A 177 12.44 -3.99 14.97
N ALA A 178 13.02 -2.84 15.33
CA ALA A 178 14.05 -2.74 16.36
C ALA A 178 13.53 -3.15 17.75
N ASP A 179 12.30 -2.76 18.09
CA ASP A 179 11.63 -3.16 19.34
C ASP A 179 11.51 -4.69 19.44
N LEU A 180 11.06 -5.33 18.37
CA LEU A 180 10.95 -6.80 18.28
C LEU A 180 12.31 -7.51 18.31
N GLY A 181 13.41 -6.77 18.21
CA GLY A 181 14.77 -7.31 18.13
C GLY A 181 15.08 -7.95 16.78
N VAL A 182 14.45 -7.47 15.71
CA VAL A 182 14.85 -7.79 14.33
C VAL A 182 16.08 -6.97 13.99
N GLU A 183 17.11 -7.61 13.43
CA GLU A 183 18.24 -6.90 12.84
C GLU A 183 17.87 -6.49 11.40
N VAL A 184 18.01 -5.22 11.05
CA VAL A 184 17.78 -4.75 9.68
C VAL A 184 19.09 -4.26 9.07
N GLN A 185 19.54 -4.95 8.02
CA GLN A 185 20.71 -4.59 7.23
C GLN A 185 20.26 -3.79 6.01
N HIS A 186 20.20 -2.47 6.17
CA HIS A 186 19.92 -1.51 5.09
C HIS A 186 21.06 -1.43 4.07
N ASN A 187 20.81 -0.77 2.95
CA ASN A 187 21.78 -0.54 1.87
C ASN A 187 22.46 -1.84 1.38
N THR A 188 21.72 -2.95 1.40
CA THR A 188 22.20 -4.30 1.09
C THR A 188 21.30 -4.96 0.06
N ARG A 189 21.72 -4.91 -1.20
CA ARG A 189 20.97 -5.51 -2.31
C ARG A 189 21.33 -6.98 -2.50
N VAL A 190 20.42 -7.86 -2.16
CA VAL A 190 20.55 -9.30 -2.43
C VAL A 190 20.53 -9.56 -3.95
N GLY A 191 21.50 -10.33 -4.42
CA GLY A 191 21.77 -10.57 -5.84
C GLY A 191 22.81 -9.62 -6.45
N ARG A 192 23.22 -8.55 -5.74
CA ARG A 192 24.30 -7.64 -6.17
C ARG A 192 25.42 -7.59 -5.12
N ASP A 193 25.10 -7.16 -3.91
CA ASP A 193 26.07 -6.93 -2.84
C ASP A 193 26.34 -8.21 -2.04
N ILE A 194 25.29 -9.01 -1.83
CA ILE A 194 25.36 -10.36 -1.26
C ILE A 194 24.56 -11.34 -2.11
N GLN A 195 24.99 -12.60 -2.21
CA GLN A 195 24.25 -13.60 -2.98
C GLN A 195 23.26 -14.36 -2.10
N ILE A 196 22.16 -14.83 -2.69
CA ILE A 196 21.18 -15.66 -1.96
C ILE A 196 21.83 -16.95 -1.42
N THR A 197 22.85 -17.46 -2.09
CA THR A 197 23.64 -18.62 -1.66
C THR A 197 24.46 -18.34 -0.40
N ASP A 198 24.84 -17.09 -0.14
CA ASP A 198 25.52 -16.70 1.11
C ASP A 198 24.52 -16.65 2.26
N LEU A 199 23.30 -16.16 2.00
CA LEU A 199 22.22 -16.17 2.98
C LEU A 199 21.83 -17.59 3.39
N LEU A 200 21.76 -18.52 2.43
CA LEU A 200 21.47 -19.94 2.70
C LEU A 200 22.57 -20.66 3.49
N LYS A 201 23.80 -20.11 3.53
CA LYS A 201 24.87 -20.61 4.42
C LYS A 201 24.81 -19.97 5.81
N LYS A 202 24.31 -18.74 5.91
CA LYS A 202 24.23 -17.96 7.16
C LYS A 202 22.98 -18.28 7.98
N HIS A 203 21.88 -18.64 7.33
CA HIS A 203 20.58 -18.85 7.97
C HIS A 203 20.00 -20.23 7.65
N ASP A 204 19.20 -20.76 8.56
CA ASP A 204 18.51 -22.04 8.39
C ASP A 204 17.35 -21.94 7.39
N ALA A 205 16.79 -20.73 7.22
CA ALA A 205 15.77 -20.44 6.22
C ALA A 205 15.94 -19.02 5.66
N VAL A 206 15.51 -18.85 4.40
CA VAL A 206 15.46 -17.55 3.74
C VAL A 206 14.06 -17.30 3.19
N TYR A 207 13.46 -16.16 3.54
CA TYR A 207 12.16 -15.70 3.04
C TYR A 207 12.36 -14.56 2.04
N LEU A 208 11.82 -14.69 0.83
CA LEU A 208 11.96 -13.69 -0.24
C LEU A 208 10.73 -12.78 -0.31
N ALA A 209 10.95 -11.50 0.00
CA ALA A 209 9.94 -10.44 0.02
C ALA A 209 10.40 -9.17 -0.74
N ALA A 210 11.22 -9.34 -1.78
CA ALA A 210 11.86 -8.25 -2.52
C ALA A 210 10.90 -7.40 -3.39
N GLY A 211 9.64 -7.80 -3.55
CA GLY A 211 8.65 -7.07 -4.33
C GLY A 211 8.93 -7.03 -5.84
N CYS A 212 8.22 -6.14 -6.55
CA CYS A 212 8.27 -6.00 -8.00
C CYS A 212 8.74 -4.60 -8.41
N TYR A 213 10.04 -4.45 -8.67
CA TYR A 213 10.67 -3.17 -9.01
C TYR A 213 11.11 -3.04 -10.48
N VAL A 214 10.82 -4.03 -11.32
CA VAL A 214 11.05 -3.92 -12.77
C VAL A 214 9.84 -3.21 -13.39
N PRO A 215 10.02 -2.03 -14.02
CA PRO A 215 8.91 -1.32 -14.64
C PRO A 215 8.44 -2.04 -15.90
N ASN A 216 7.16 -1.88 -16.21
CA ASN A 216 6.63 -2.32 -17.50
C ASN A 216 7.18 -1.42 -18.61
N ALA A 217 7.66 -2.01 -19.70
CA ALA A 217 8.08 -1.25 -20.86
C ALA A 217 6.92 -0.45 -21.45
N LEU A 218 7.22 0.73 -22.03
CA LEU A 218 6.22 1.55 -22.72
C LEU A 218 5.86 0.89 -24.06
N THR A 219 4.77 0.13 -24.05
CA THR A 219 4.31 -0.64 -25.21
C THR A 219 3.04 -0.07 -25.84
N GLY A 220 2.90 -0.28 -27.14
CA GLY A 220 1.72 0.07 -27.91
C GLY A 220 0.60 -0.99 -27.79
N PRO A 221 -0.50 -0.83 -28.55
CA PRO A 221 -1.63 -1.75 -28.56
C PRO A 221 -1.28 -3.19 -28.99
N ASP A 222 -0.19 -3.35 -29.75
CA ASP A 222 0.33 -4.64 -30.20
C ASP A 222 1.30 -5.29 -29.18
N ASN A 223 1.41 -4.72 -27.97
CA ASN A 223 2.33 -5.09 -26.91
C ASN A 223 3.82 -5.04 -27.30
N LYS A 224 4.17 -4.28 -28.35
CA LYS A 224 5.57 -4.00 -28.70
C LYS A 224 6.00 -2.65 -28.14
N ILE A 225 7.29 -2.54 -27.83
CA ILE A 225 7.89 -1.26 -27.42
C ILE A 225 7.65 -0.24 -28.54
N ILE A 226 7.11 0.92 -28.18
CA ILE A 226 6.81 1.96 -29.17
C ILE A 226 8.09 2.69 -29.61
N PRO A 227 8.14 3.23 -30.83
CA PRO A 227 9.23 4.10 -31.24
C PRO A 227 9.34 5.32 -30.32
N GLY A 228 10.57 5.67 -29.95
CA GLY A 228 10.89 6.81 -29.08
C GLY A 228 10.70 6.55 -27.58
N ALA A 229 10.43 5.32 -27.14
CA ALA A 229 10.29 4.97 -25.72
C ALA A 229 11.59 5.19 -24.89
N ASP A 230 12.72 5.37 -25.56
CA ASP A 230 14.06 5.60 -25.00
C ASP A 230 14.50 7.08 -25.04
N LEU A 231 13.64 7.98 -25.55
CA LEU A 231 13.92 9.42 -25.60
C LEU A 231 14.07 10.02 -24.20
N ARG A 232 14.93 11.03 -24.06
CA ARG A 232 15.07 11.79 -22.81
C ARG A 232 13.76 12.50 -22.47
N GLY A 233 13.31 12.32 -21.24
CA GLY A 233 12.01 12.80 -20.74
C GLY A 233 10.92 11.72 -20.71
N VAL A 234 11.21 10.50 -21.19
CA VAL A 234 10.43 9.31 -20.86
C VAL A 234 11.01 8.67 -19.60
N GLU A 235 10.24 8.65 -18.51
CA GLU A 235 10.69 8.12 -17.21
C GLU A 235 9.70 7.07 -16.70
N ASP A 236 10.22 6.02 -16.08
CA ASP A 236 9.40 5.01 -15.41
C ASP A 236 8.80 5.58 -14.12
N GLY A 237 7.48 5.41 -13.92
CA GLY A 237 6.79 5.98 -12.77
C GLY A 237 7.37 5.55 -11.41
N ILE A 238 7.71 4.27 -11.25
CA ILE A 238 8.33 3.77 -10.01
C ILE A 238 9.70 4.39 -9.74
N LYS A 239 10.49 4.67 -10.78
CA LYS A 239 11.81 5.30 -10.64
C LYS A 239 11.66 6.78 -10.33
N LEU A 240 10.71 7.46 -10.98
CA LEU A 240 10.38 8.85 -10.68
C LEU A 240 9.97 9.00 -9.21
N LEU A 241 9.02 8.19 -8.75
CA LEU A 241 8.53 8.24 -7.37
C LEU A 241 9.67 7.96 -6.37
N ALA A 242 10.48 6.92 -6.61
CA ALA A 242 11.63 6.61 -5.76
C ALA A 242 12.60 7.79 -5.63
N LYS A 243 13.01 8.40 -6.76
CA LYS A 243 13.86 9.60 -6.78
C LYS A 243 13.26 10.71 -5.93
N THR A 244 11.99 11.06 -6.18
CA THR A 244 11.33 12.17 -5.47
C THR A 244 11.15 11.89 -3.98
N ASN A 245 10.92 10.64 -3.59
CA ASN A 245 10.71 10.25 -2.21
C ASN A 245 12.00 10.23 -1.38
N TYR A 246 13.15 9.95 -2.01
CA TYR A 246 14.46 10.02 -1.37
C TYR A 246 15.14 11.40 -1.52
N GLY A 247 14.47 12.36 -2.16
CA GLY A 247 14.99 13.72 -2.32
C GLY A 247 16.05 13.84 -3.42
N ASP A 248 16.16 12.85 -4.30
CA ASP A 248 17.03 12.94 -5.47
C ASP A 248 16.49 13.98 -6.46
N PRO A 249 17.39 14.66 -7.20
CA PRO A 249 16.97 15.58 -8.27
C PRO A 249 16.10 14.87 -9.31
N ALA A 250 14.86 15.32 -9.44
CA ALA A 250 13.93 14.90 -10.49
C ALA A 250 13.60 16.08 -11.40
N TYR A 251 13.83 15.93 -12.69
CA TYR A 251 13.44 16.93 -13.68
C TYR A 251 12.02 16.63 -14.17
N ILE A 252 11.09 17.57 -13.94
CA ILE A 252 9.72 17.49 -14.44
C ILE A 252 9.47 18.70 -15.33
N GLY A 253 9.06 18.43 -16.57
CA GLY A 253 8.78 19.46 -17.56
C GLY A 253 7.48 20.23 -17.26
N LYS A 254 7.27 21.32 -17.99
CA LYS A 254 6.05 22.14 -17.84
C LYS A 254 4.77 21.43 -18.27
N ARG A 255 4.86 20.52 -19.24
CA ARG A 255 3.75 19.72 -19.77
C ARG A 255 4.09 18.25 -19.63
N VAL A 256 3.31 17.53 -18.83
CA VAL A 256 3.58 16.13 -18.47
C VAL A 256 2.45 15.25 -18.96
N VAL A 257 2.82 14.11 -19.53
CA VAL A 257 1.88 13.02 -19.80
C VAL A 257 2.24 11.85 -18.89
N VAL A 258 1.27 11.41 -18.11
CA VAL A 258 1.34 10.17 -17.35
C VAL A 258 0.51 9.11 -18.08
N TYR A 259 1.14 8.01 -18.46
CA TYR A 259 0.47 6.91 -19.16
C TYR A 259 0.14 5.77 -18.19
N GLY A 260 -1.15 5.57 -17.91
CA GLY A 260 -1.64 4.58 -16.95
C GLY A 260 -2.84 5.07 -16.16
N GLY A 261 -3.50 4.15 -15.43
CA GLY A 261 -4.70 4.46 -14.63
C GLY A 261 -4.71 3.83 -13.23
N GLY A 262 -3.58 3.28 -12.77
CA GLY A 262 -3.46 2.74 -11.42
C GLY A 262 -2.93 3.75 -10.42
N PHE A 263 -2.73 3.32 -9.17
CA PHE A 263 -2.22 4.18 -8.09
C PHE A 263 -0.88 4.86 -8.43
N THR A 264 0.06 4.15 -9.06
CA THR A 264 1.32 4.76 -9.52
C THR A 264 1.09 5.94 -10.46
N ALA A 265 0.08 5.87 -11.33
CA ALA A 265 -0.24 6.97 -12.25
C ALA A 265 -0.80 8.18 -11.50
N MET A 266 -1.64 7.95 -10.47
CA MET A 266 -2.20 9.02 -9.64
C MET A 266 -1.10 9.69 -8.81
N ASP A 267 -0.22 8.91 -8.21
CA ASP A 267 0.92 9.44 -7.46
C ASP A 267 1.89 10.20 -8.38
N CYS A 268 2.17 9.70 -9.59
CA CYS A 268 3.03 10.39 -10.57
C CYS A 268 2.43 11.70 -11.07
N CYS A 269 1.14 11.74 -11.40
CA CYS A 269 0.53 12.95 -11.96
C CYS A 269 0.47 14.07 -10.92
N ARG A 270 0.08 13.75 -9.69
CA ARG A 270 0.00 14.70 -8.58
C ARG A 270 1.39 15.14 -8.11
N THR A 271 2.37 14.24 -8.10
CA THR A 271 3.78 14.58 -7.83
C THR A 271 4.31 15.53 -8.89
N SER A 272 3.97 15.33 -10.17
CA SER A 272 4.40 16.23 -11.25
C SER A 272 3.94 17.67 -11.02
N ILE A 273 2.73 17.87 -10.50
CA ILE A 273 2.21 19.20 -10.15
C ILE A 273 3.05 19.85 -9.04
N ARG A 274 3.42 19.11 -7.98
CA ARG A 274 4.23 19.65 -6.86
C ARG A 274 5.62 20.07 -7.31
N PHE A 275 6.14 19.44 -8.34
CA PHE A 275 7.41 19.76 -8.96
C PHE A 275 7.30 20.84 -10.07
N GLY A 276 6.15 21.52 -10.17
CA GLY A 276 5.99 22.71 -11.00
C GLY A 276 5.53 22.46 -12.44
N ALA A 277 4.96 21.27 -12.73
CA ALA A 277 4.26 21.06 -13.99
C ALA A 277 3.05 22.00 -14.08
N GLU A 278 2.92 22.73 -15.18
CA GLU A 278 1.82 23.66 -15.45
C GLU A 278 0.61 22.93 -16.05
N LYS A 279 0.86 21.81 -16.73
CA LYS A 279 -0.18 20.98 -17.33
C LYS A 279 0.15 19.50 -17.21
N VAL A 280 -0.77 18.73 -16.65
CA VAL A 280 -0.62 17.28 -16.50
C VAL A 280 -1.80 16.56 -17.14
N TYR A 281 -1.49 15.61 -18.01
CA TYR A 281 -2.45 14.74 -18.67
C TYR A 281 -2.27 13.31 -18.15
N VAL A 282 -3.37 12.65 -17.77
CA VAL A 282 -3.39 11.20 -17.57
C VAL A 282 -4.02 10.58 -18.80
N ILE A 283 -3.24 9.76 -19.52
CA ILE A 283 -3.71 9.01 -20.68
C ILE A 283 -3.94 7.57 -20.27
N TYR A 284 -5.16 7.09 -20.47
CA TYR A 284 -5.56 5.74 -20.13
C TYR A 284 -6.18 5.02 -21.31
N ARG A 285 -5.73 3.79 -21.54
CA ARG A 285 -6.15 2.96 -22.69
C ARG A 285 -7.57 2.40 -22.58
N ARG A 286 -8.22 2.53 -21.44
CA ARG A 286 -9.55 1.99 -21.14
C ARG A 286 -10.49 3.09 -20.67
N SER A 287 -11.74 2.74 -20.36
CA SER A 287 -12.73 3.69 -19.85
C SER A 287 -12.43 4.13 -18.40
N LYS A 288 -13.16 5.13 -17.90
CA LYS A 288 -13.05 5.58 -16.50
C LYS A 288 -13.43 4.45 -15.53
N GLU A 289 -14.45 3.68 -15.88
CA GLU A 289 -15.01 2.58 -15.07
C GLU A 289 -14.04 1.40 -14.94
N GLU A 290 -13.11 1.27 -15.89
CA GLU A 290 -12.07 0.24 -15.90
C GLU A 290 -10.76 0.70 -15.23
N MET A 291 -10.72 1.88 -14.60
CA MET A 291 -9.54 2.35 -13.89
C MET A 291 -9.26 1.51 -12.62
N PRO A 292 -8.03 1.03 -12.42
CA PRO A 292 -7.68 0.29 -11.20
C PRO A 292 -7.56 1.14 -9.94
N SER A 293 -7.33 2.45 -10.07
CA SER A 293 -7.31 3.37 -8.92
C SER A 293 -8.73 3.57 -8.37
N ASP A 294 -8.84 3.77 -7.06
CA ASP A 294 -10.12 4.12 -6.48
C ASP A 294 -10.62 5.50 -6.96
N GLU A 295 -11.93 5.72 -6.85
CA GLU A 295 -12.57 6.97 -7.28
C GLU A 295 -12.01 8.18 -6.51
N TYR A 296 -11.63 7.99 -5.25
CA TYR A 296 -11.10 9.05 -4.39
C TYR A 296 -9.76 9.60 -4.90
N GLU A 297 -8.83 8.74 -5.31
CA GLU A 297 -7.54 9.14 -5.87
C GLU A 297 -7.71 9.86 -7.23
N VAL A 298 -8.68 9.41 -8.03
CA VAL A 298 -9.01 10.05 -9.31
C VAL A 298 -9.62 11.43 -9.09
N ASP A 299 -10.56 11.55 -8.15
CA ASP A 299 -11.22 12.80 -7.81
C ASP A 299 -10.22 13.82 -7.23
N GLU A 300 -9.31 13.40 -6.34
CA GLU A 300 -8.26 14.27 -5.83
C GLU A 300 -7.32 14.77 -6.93
N ALA A 301 -6.97 13.91 -7.90
CA ALA A 301 -6.18 14.34 -9.06
C ALA A 301 -6.95 15.35 -9.93
N MET A 302 -8.26 15.18 -10.12
CA MET A 302 -9.11 16.12 -10.86
C MET A 302 -9.24 17.48 -10.14
N VAL A 303 -9.33 17.49 -8.81
CA VAL A 303 -9.31 18.72 -7.99
C VAL A 303 -8.04 19.50 -8.21
N GLU A 304 -6.92 18.81 -8.47
CA GLU A 304 -5.62 19.41 -8.77
C GLU A 304 -5.42 19.71 -10.27
N HIS A 305 -6.51 19.69 -11.05
CA HIS A 305 -6.54 20.04 -12.47
C HIS A 305 -5.76 19.09 -13.40
N VAL A 306 -5.61 17.82 -13.02
CA VAL A 306 -5.16 16.77 -13.94
C VAL A 306 -6.22 16.50 -15.00
N GLU A 307 -5.83 16.53 -16.28
CA GLU A 307 -6.73 16.22 -17.38
C GLU A 307 -6.70 14.74 -17.75
N PHE A 308 -7.84 14.08 -17.65
CA PHE A 308 -7.95 12.66 -17.99
C PHE A 308 -8.39 12.47 -19.44
N MET A 309 -7.67 11.60 -20.14
CA MET A 309 -7.86 11.26 -21.55
C MET A 309 -8.01 9.74 -21.68
N TYR A 310 -9.27 9.29 -21.70
CA TYR A 310 -9.64 7.87 -21.76
C TYR A 310 -9.69 7.31 -23.18
N LEU A 311 -9.70 5.97 -23.27
CA LEU A 311 -9.76 5.22 -24.54
C LEU A 311 -8.65 5.64 -25.52
N LEU A 312 -7.45 5.90 -25.01
CA LEU A 312 -6.30 6.35 -25.81
C LEU A 312 -5.06 5.50 -25.52
N SER A 313 -4.44 5.02 -26.59
CA SER A 313 -3.17 4.30 -26.52
C SER A 313 -2.07 5.11 -27.18
N ILE A 314 -0.90 5.17 -26.54
CA ILE A 314 0.30 5.75 -27.16
C ILE A 314 0.86 4.76 -28.17
N VAL A 315 1.20 5.25 -29.37
CA VAL A 315 1.82 4.44 -30.43
C VAL A 315 3.22 4.89 -30.80
N GLU A 316 3.62 6.10 -30.42
CA GLU A 316 4.94 6.68 -30.72
C GLU A 316 5.19 7.89 -29.81
N VAL A 317 6.44 8.03 -29.34
CA VAL A 317 6.94 9.25 -28.69
C VAL A 317 7.72 10.06 -29.72
N LEU A 318 7.37 11.34 -29.87
CA LEU A 318 7.90 12.20 -30.92
C LEU A 318 9.05 13.08 -30.40
N SER A 319 10.07 13.27 -31.23
CA SER A 319 11.19 14.18 -30.95
C SER A 319 11.44 15.12 -32.13
N LYS A 320 11.78 16.38 -31.82
CA LYS A 320 12.21 17.38 -32.82
C LYS A 320 13.72 17.36 -33.07
N ASP A 321 14.50 17.00 -32.06
CA ASP A 321 15.97 16.99 -32.09
C ASP A 321 16.57 15.58 -32.09
N GLY A 322 15.72 14.55 -32.04
CA GLY A 322 16.11 13.14 -31.95
C GLY A 322 16.57 12.70 -30.55
N VAL A 323 16.52 13.58 -29.55
CA VAL A 323 17.04 13.32 -28.20
C VAL A 323 15.98 13.51 -27.13
N HIS A 324 15.21 14.60 -27.19
CA HIS A 324 14.24 14.98 -26.18
C HIS A 324 12.80 14.76 -26.66
N VAL A 325 11.94 14.34 -25.73
CA VAL A 325 10.50 14.26 -25.96
C VAL A 325 9.93 15.63 -26.30
N SER A 326 9.12 15.69 -27.35
CA SER A 326 8.47 16.92 -27.83
C SER A 326 6.95 16.76 -28.07
N GLY A 327 6.47 15.51 -28.06
CA GLY A 327 5.06 15.17 -28.22
C GLY A 327 4.86 13.66 -28.19
N ILE A 328 3.61 13.24 -28.33
CA ILE A 328 3.21 11.84 -28.42
C ILE A 328 2.17 11.67 -29.51
N LYS A 329 2.16 10.49 -30.14
CA LYS A 329 1.13 10.08 -31.08
C LYS A 329 0.20 9.09 -30.40
N LEU A 330 -1.09 9.36 -30.53
CA LEU A 330 -2.14 8.58 -29.91
C LEU A 330 -3.03 7.92 -30.97
N ILE A 331 -3.60 6.78 -30.61
CA ILE A 331 -4.76 6.21 -31.30
C ILE A 331 -5.94 6.13 -30.34
N ARG A 332 -7.13 6.29 -30.89
CA ARG A 332 -8.38 6.11 -30.14
C ARG A 332 -8.80 4.65 -30.16
N ASN A 333 -9.00 4.08 -28.99
CA ASN A 333 -9.52 2.75 -28.80
C ASN A 333 -11.04 2.78 -29.01
N LYS A 334 -11.60 1.69 -29.54
CA LYS A 334 -13.03 1.55 -29.79
C LYS A 334 -13.76 1.05 -28.56
#